data_AF-A0A165WUF1-F1
#
_entry.id   AF-A0A165WUF1-F1
#
_cell.length_a   1.000
_cell.length_b   1.000
_cell.length_c   1.000
_cell.angle_alpha   90.00
_cell.angle_beta   90.00
_cell.angle_gamma   90.00
#
_symmetry.space_group_name_H-M   'P 1'
#
loop_
_entity.id
_entity.type
_entity.pdbx_description
1 polymer ?
#
loop_
_entity_poly.entity_id
_entity_poly.type
_entity_poly.pdbx_seq_one_letter_code
_entity_poly.pdbx_strand_id
1 'polypeptide(L)' 'VKESLKRVDGVGVQLRRTGTVQRKCYESEGPNLVWHMDGHHKLILWGIVIHGMIDGYCRTV' A
#
# COMPACT_ATOMS: atom_id res chain seq x y z
N VAL A 1 -11.79 -21.11 -1.57
CA VAL A 1 -10.59 -20.38 -2.08
C VAL A 1 -9.30 -20.79 -1.38
N LYS A 2 -9.12 -20.57 -0.07
CA LYS A 2 -7.88 -20.97 0.66
C LYS A 2 -7.58 -22.47 0.60
N GLU A 3 -8.59 -23.33 0.79
CA GLU A 3 -8.41 -24.79 0.68
C GLU A 3 -8.07 -25.24 -0.74
N SER A 4 -8.71 -24.62 -1.73
CA SER A 4 -8.45 -24.87 -3.15
C SER A 4 -7.01 -24.49 -3.53
N LEU A 5 -6.50 -23.34 -3.06
CA LEU A 5 -5.12 -22.90 -3.26
C LEU A 5 -4.10 -23.83 -2.58
N LYS A 6 -4.40 -24.31 -1.37
CA LYS A 6 -3.52 -25.23 -0.64
C LYS A 6 -3.44 -26.60 -1.33
N ARG A 7 -4.51 -27.04 -1.98
CA ARG A 7 -4.57 -28.29 -2.76
C ARG A 7 -3.81 -28.18 -4.09
N VAL A 8 -3.85 -27.02 -4.74
CA VAL A 8 -3.21 -26.80 -6.05
C VAL A 8 -1.73 -26.42 -5.90
N ASP A 9 -1.37 -25.64 -4.88
CA ASP A 9 0.00 -25.15 -4.65
C ASP A 9 0.30 -24.98 -3.15
N GLY A 10 0.33 -26.11 -2.43
CA GLY A 10 0.61 -26.10 -0.98
C GLY A 10 1.99 -25.54 -0.64
N VAL A 11 3.00 -25.84 -1.47
CA VAL A 11 4.38 -25.38 -1.29
C VAL A 11 4.50 -23.88 -1.51
N GLY A 12 3.94 -23.32 -2.59
CA GLY A 12 3.97 -21.89 -2.86
C GLY A 12 3.13 -21.07 -1.87
N VAL A 13 2.05 -21.64 -1.31
CA VAL A 13 1.32 -21.03 -0.19
C VAL A 13 2.17 -20.96 1.08
N GLN A 14 2.96 -22.00 1.38
CA GLN A 14 3.89 -22.01 2.51
C GLN A 14 5.05 -21.02 2.31
N LEU A 15 5.62 -20.96 1.10
CA LEU A 15 6.72 -20.04 0.77
C LEU A 15 6.30 -18.56 0.84
N ARG A 16 5.08 -18.24 0.41
CA ARG A 16 4.54 -16.87 0.51
C ARG A 16 4.26 -16.44 1.95
N ARG A 17 3.89 -17.39 2.81
CA ARG A 17 3.68 -17.12 4.25
C ARG A 17 4.98 -16.75 4.97
N THR A 18 6.10 -17.33 4.57
CA THR A 18 7.41 -17.05 5.19
C THR A 18 8.07 -15.79 4.64
N GLY A 19 7.80 -15.41 3.38
CA GLY A 19 8.34 -14.22 2.72
C GLY A 19 7.45 -12.97 2.76
N THR A 20 6.51 -12.88 3.71
CA THR A 20 5.66 -11.67 3.79
C THR A 20 6.46 -10.52 4.38
N VAL A 21 6.65 -9.45 3.61
CA VAL A 21 7.26 -8.20 4.10
C VAL A 21 6.52 -7.75 5.35
N GLN A 22 7.22 -7.73 6.48
CA GLN A 22 6.67 -7.16 7.71
C GLN A 22 6.49 -5.66 7.52
N ARG A 23 5.23 -5.24 7.37
CA ARG A 23 4.89 -3.82 7.32
C ARG A 23 5.17 -3.23 8.70
N LYS A 24 6.17 -2.37 8.79
CA LYS A 24 6.38 -1.56 9.99
C LYS A 24 5.20 -0.61 10.13
N CYS A 25 4.72 -0.39 11.35
CA CYS A 25 3.86 0.76 11.64
C CYS A 25 4.70 2.01 11.37
N TYR A 26 4.28 2.80 10.39
CA TYR A 26 4.85 4.09 10.08
C TYR A 26 3.97 5.16 10.71
N GLU A 27 4.51 5.84 11.70
CA GLU A 27 3.87 6.92 12.43
C GLU A 27 4.78 8.15 12.32
N SER A 28 4.23 9.27 11.86
CA SER A 28 4.91 10.56 11.95
C SER A 28 4.90 11.01 13.41
N GLU A 29 5.96 11.67 13.87
CA GLU A 29 6.06 12.09 15.29
C GLU A 29 5.14 13.29 15.61
N GLY A 30 4.68 14.03 14.61
CA GLY A 30 3.80 15.18 14.80
C GLY A 30 3.30 15.81 13.50
N PRO A 31 2.34 16.76 13.60
CA PRO A 31 1.78 17.44 12.44
C PRO A 31 2.84 18.28 11.72
N ASN A 32 2.72 18.39 10.40
CA ASN A 32 3.61 19.11 9.49
C ASN A 32 5.07 18.60 9.44
N LEU A 33 5.38 17.46 10.05
CA LEU A 33 6.74 16.90 10.07
C LEU A 33 7.10 16.20 8.75
N VAL A 34 6.13 15.47 8.19
CA VAL A 34 6.26 14.74 6.91
C VAL A 34 4.98 14.91 6.13
N TRP A 35 5.10 15.20 4.83
CA TRP A 35 3.97 15.25 3.91
C TRP A 35 4.11 14.14 2.89
N HIS A 36 3.01 13.43 2.63
CA HIS A 36 2.94 12.42 1.58
C HIS A 36 2.29 13.03 0.34
N MET A 37 2.92 12.86 -0.81
CA MET A 37 2.35 13.21 -2.11
C MET A 37 2.17 11.95 -2.94
N ASP A 38 1.00 11.77 -3.55
CA ASP A 38 0.73 10.66 -4.45
C ASP A 38 0.02 11.12 -5.73
N GLY A 39 0.29 10.40 -6.82
CA GLY A 39 -0.26 10.66 -8.14
C GLY A 39 -1.33 9.64 -8.50
N HIS A 40 -2.55 10.11 -8.78
CA HIS A 40 -3.62 9.30 -9.32
C HIS A 40 -3.64 9.34 -10.86
N HIS A 41 -3.17 8.25 -11.48
CA HIS A 41 -2.93 8.17 -12.92
C HIS A 41 -4.04 7.47 -13.71
N LYS A 42 -5.18 7.09 -13.10
CA LYS A 42 -6.23 6.33 -13.83
C LYS A 42 -6.81 7.09 -15.03
N LEU A 43 -6.75 8.41 -15.03
CA LEU A 43 -7.28 9.27 -16.09
C LEU A 43 -6.20 9.72 -17.08
N ILE A 44 -5.00 9.14 -17.05
CA ILE A 44 -3.87 9.57 -17.90
C ILE A 44 -4.16 9.42 -19.39
N LEU A 45 -5.01 8.45 -19.78
CA LEU A 45 -5.47 8.27 -21.17
C LEU A 45 -6.30 9.46 -21.68
N TRP A 46 -6.86 10.26 -20.78
CA TRP A 46 -7.61 11.49 -21.05
C TRP A 46 -6.75 12.75 -20.82
N GLY A 47 -5.45 12.58 -20.55
CA GLY A 47 -4.52 13.67 -20.24
C GLY A 47 -4.66 14.23 -18.82
N ILE A 48 -5.37 13.55 -17.92
CA ILE A 48 -5.63 14.03 -16.55
C ILE A 48 -4.83 13.19 -15.54
N VAL A 49 -4.07 13.86 -14.69
CA VAL A 49 -3.40 13.27 -13.52
C VAL A 49 -3.71 14.12 -12.30
N ILE A 50 -4.17 13.49 -11.23
CA ILE A 50 -4.54 14.18 -9.99
C ILE A 50 -3.43 13.92 -8.97
N HIS A 51 -2.85 14.98 -8.42
CA HIS A 51 -1.88 14.86 -7.32
C HIS A 51 -2.55 15.27 -6.01
N GLY A 52 -2.46 14.42 -5.00
CA GLY A 52 -2.94 14.72 -3.65
C GLY A 52 -1.77 14.81 -2.68
N MET A 53 -1.86 15.72 -1.71
CA MET A 53 -0.90 15.82 -0.61
C MET A 53 -1.62 15.68 0.72
N ILE A 54 -1.05 14.92 1.65
CA ILE A 54 -1.58 14.76 3.01
C ILE A 54 -0.47 14.89 4.04
N ASP A 55 -0.79 15.43 5.21
CA ASP A 55 0.11 15.38 6.36
C ASP A 55 0.24 13.93 6.87
N GLY A 56 1.47 13.48 7.10
CA GLY A 56 1.79 12.11 7.48
C GLY A 56 1.40 11.75 8.92
N TYR A 57 1.09 12.75 9.76
CA TYR A 57 0.61 12.55 11.12
C TYR A 57 -0.91 12.46 11.18
N CYS A 58 -1.63 13.50 10.75
CA CYS A 58 -3.09 13.51 10.83
C CYS A 58 -3.77 12.76 9.68
N ARG A 59 -3.05 12.47 8.59
CA ARG A 59 -3.55 11.80 7.38
C ARG A 59 -4.84 12.42 6.83
N THR A 60 -5.01 13.71 7.07
CA THR A 60 -6.17 14.48 6.65
C THR A 60 -5.84 15.21 5.35
N VAL A 61 -6.81 15.25 4.43
CA VAL A 61 -6.73 15.96 3.14
C VAL A 61 -7.37 17.34 3.29
#